data_AF-A0A444PSX8-F1
#
_entry.id   AF-A0A444PSX8-F1
#
_cell.length_a   1.000
_cell.length_b   1.000
_cell.length_c   1.000
_cell.angle_alpha   90.00
_cell.angle_beta   90.00
_cell.angle_gamma   90.00
#
_symmetry.space_group_name_H-M   'P 1'
#
loop_
_entity.id
_entity.type
_entity.pdbx_description
1 polymer ?
#
loop_
_entity_poly.entity_id
_entity_poly.type
_entity_poly.pdbx_seq_one_letter_code
_entity_poly.pdbx_strand_id
1 'polypeptide(L)'
;MAADHWSDFVVIGGLNPDFLAPNAPAPHLGTTDVDILFELGFIHDRDELDFAWLDDALARGGFVPRPGVSGWQWNAVLGDTLVRLDLLCDVLDNVGQPLALPGAHEAAAQNLDGPAAALQQTIDRTLPVPLSVRREIPEAPQEVTIRFTGLGGYIAAKAAAMLARRKPKDSYDLMFVALYNPGGVPAAARAVLNTPSAEYRPEPRIAVEAAMSLLSQPDGLAAGHFARQMQQAGDDEGEDALRQDASIGARKFLELLRAD
;
A
#
# COMPACT_ATOMS: atom_id res chain seq x y z
N MET A 1 18.70 3.86 9.20
CA MET A 1 18.03 5.13 8.89
C MET A 1 18.24 5.45 7.42
N ALA A 2 17.18 5.74 6.68
CA ALA A 2 17.27 6.14 5.27
C ALA A 2 17.94 7.51 5.06
N ALA A 3 18.29 8.25 6.12
CA ALA A 3 18.91 9.57 6.04
C ALA A 3 18.14 10.49 5.05
N ASP A 4 18.82 11.03 4.05
CA ASP A 4 18.25 11.93 3.04
C ASP A 4 17.47 11.20 1.93
N HIS A 5 17.38 9.86 1.98
CA HIS A 5 16.70 9.00 0.98
C HIS A 5 15.21 8.77 1.23
N TRP A 6 14.59 9.52 2.16
CA TRP A 6 13.17 9.36 2.48
C TRP A 6 12.24 9.63 1.29
N SER A 7 12.73 10.41 0.31
CA SER A 7 12.05 10.71 -0.94
C SER A 7 12.29 9.68 -2.04
N ASP A 8 13.04 8.61 -1.80
CA ASP A 8 13.37 7.62 -2.84
C ASP A 8 12.32 6.49 -2.92
N PHE A 9 11.43 6.42 -1.92
CA PHE A 9 10.38 5.40 -1.85
C PHE A 9 9.08 5.99 -1.30
N VAL A 10 8.00 5.21 -1.39
CA VAL A 10 6.67 5.53 -0.88
C VAL A 10 6.16 4.37 -0.03
N VAL A 11 5.66 4.65 1.17
CA VAL A 11 4.95 3.66 1.99
C VAL A 11 3.59 3.38 1.37
N ILE A 12 3.37 2.14 0.99
CA ILE A 12 2.11 1.63 0.44
C ILE A 12 1.51 0.57 1.38
N GLY A 13 0.45 -0.10 0.94
CA GLY A 13 -0.08 -1.24 1.69
C GLY A 13 -0.78 -0.86 2.99
N GLY A 14 -0.75 -1.78 3.96
CA GLY A 14 -1.65 -1.77 5.12
C GLY A 14 -1.40 -0.70 6.19
N LEU A 15 -0.35 0.12 6.07
CA LEU A 15 -0.09 1.23 7.00
C LEU A 15 -0.79 2.54 6.61
N ASN A 16 -1.39 2.60 5.43
CA ASN A 16 -2.09 3.79 4.93
C ASN A 16 -3.52 3.98 5.47
N PRO A 17 -4.33 2.92 5.73
CA PRO A 17 -5.72 3.07 6.17
C PRO A 17 -5.93 3.96 7.38
N ASP A 18 -5.08 3.89 8.41
CA ASP A 18 -5.20 4.74 9.61
C ASP A 18 -5.11 6.24 9.29
N PHE A 19 -4.39 6.59 8.22
CA PHE A 19 -4.26 7.96 7.76
C PHE A 19 -5.31 8.36 6.72
N LEU A 20 -5.74 7.41 5.90
CA LEU A 20 -6.68 7.66 4.80
C LEU A 20 -8.14 7.56 5.25
N ALA A 21 -8.44 6.84 6.33
CA ALA A 21 -9.77 6.63 6.88
C ALA A 21 -9.77 6.76 8.43
N PRO A 22 -9.34 7.91 8.98
CA PRO A 22 -9.12 8.08 10.42
C PRO A 22 -10.41 8.09 11.27
N ASN A 23 -11.58 8.19 10.64
CA ASN A 23 -12.88 8.25 11.31
C ASN A 23 -13.75 7.01 11.04
N ALA A 24 -13.12 5.89 10.66
CA ALA A 24 -13.83 4.63 10.44
C ALA A 24 -14.54 4.15 11.74
N PRO A 25 -15.69 3.47 11.62
CA PRO A 25 -16.46 3.02 12.79
C PRO A 25 -15.72 1.96 13.64
N ALA A 26 -14.85 1.19 13.00
CA ALA A 26 -13.94 0.24 13.63
C ALA A 26 -12.49 0.53 13.16
N PRO A 27 -11.47 0.21 13.97
CA PRO A 27 -10.09 0.32 13.54
C PRO A 27 -9.85 -0.55 12.31
N HIS A 28 -8.93 -0.15 11.44
CA HIS A 28 -8.50 -1.02 10.35
C HIS A 28 -7.84 -2.29 10.93
N LEU A 29 -8.05 -3.45 10.30
CA LEU A 29 -7.30 -4.66 10.65
C LEU A 29 -5.83 -4.44 10.30
N GLY A 30 -5.06 -4.00 11.30
CA GLY A 30 -3.69 -3.56 11.15
C GLY A 30 -2.75 -4.59 10.53
N THR A 31 -1.56 -4.12 10.18
CA THR A 31 -0.48 -4.90 9.60
C THR A 31 0.80 -4.72 10.40
N THR A 32 1.58 -5.79 10.54
CA THR A 32 2.99 -5.71 10.96
C THR A 32 3.95 -5.59 9.77
N ASP A 33 3.40 -5.69 8.56
CA ASP A 33 4.14 -5.57 7.31
C ASP A 33 4.24 -4.09 6.90
N VAL A 34 5.46 -3.65 6.62
CA VAL A 34 5.80 -2.37 6.01
C VAL A 34 6.05 -2.65 4.52
N ASP A 35 5.21 -2.10 3.65
CA ASP A 35 5.39 -2.20 2.20
C ASP A 35 5.96 -0.87 1.67
N ILE A 36 7.16 -0.87 1.08
CA ILE A 36 7.72 0.32 0.42
C ILE A 36 7.86 0.10 -1.09
N LEU A 37 7.43 1.10 -1.85
CA LEU A 37 7.46 1.10 -3.30
C LEU A 37 8.56 2.04 -3.80
N PHE A 38 9.51 1.52 -4.57
CA PHE A 38 10.54 2.29 -5.25
C PHE A 38 10.07 2.74 -6.63
N GLU A 39 10.41 3.97 -6.99
CA GLU A 39 10.29 4.48 -8.35
C GLU A 39 11.53 4.07 -9.14
N LEU A 40 11.38 3.08 -10.02
CA LEU A 40 12.43 2.59 -10.90
C LEU A 40 12.02 2.84 -12.35
N GLY A 41 12.92 3.35 -13.17
CA GLY A 41 12.70 3.48 -14.62
C GLY A 41 12.83 2.15 -15.36
N PHE A 42 12.83 2.17 -16.69
CA PHE A 42 13.12 0.98 -17.50
C PHE A 42 14.59 0.57 -17.34
N ILE A 43 14.96 -0.59 -17.89
CA ILE A 43 16.31 -1.14 -17.79
C ILE A 43 17.40 -0.07 -18.07
N HIS A 44 17.22 0.77 -19.09
CA HIS A 44 18.21 1.79 -19.46
C HIS A 44 18.16 3.06 -18.59
N ASP A 45 17.04 3.33 -17.92
CA ASP A 45 16.86 4.50 -17.07
C ASP A 45 17.35 4.26 -15.63
N ARG A 46 17.75 3.02 -15.31
CA ARG A 46 18.23 2.61 -13.99
C ARG A 46 19.72 2.86 -13.77
N ASP A 47 20.49 3.12 -14.82
CA ASP A 47 21.94 3.23 -14.77
C ASP A 47 22.43 4.42 -13.90
N GLU A 48 21.57 5.42 -13.67
CA GLU A 48 21.85 6.59 -12.83
C GLU A 48 21.38 6.42 -11.37
N LEU A 49 20.66 5.33 -11.05
CA LEU A 49 20.16 5.07 -9.71
C LEU A 49 21.23 4.39 -8.83
N ASP A 50 21.26 4.73 -7.55
CA ASP A 50 22.14 4.09 -6.56
C ASP A 50 21.43 3.89 -5.21
N PHE A 51 21.21 2.62 -4.88
CA PHE A 51 20.59 2.14 -3.65
C PHE A 51 21.60 1.41 -2.74
N ALA A 52 22.91 1.61 -2.90
CA ALA A 52 23.93 1.01 -2.03
C ALA A 52 23.71 1.36 -0.53
N TRP A 53 23.09 2.52 -0.26
CA TRP A 53 22.72 2.95 1.09
C TRP A 53 21.72 1.99 1.77
N LEU A 54 20.95 1.23 1.01
CA LEU A 54 19.83 0.43 1.51
C LEU A 54 20.29 -0.78 2.31
N ASP A 55 21.29 -1.53 1.84
CA ASP A 55 21.85 -2.67 2.59
C ASP A 55 22.38 -2.21 3.95
N ASP A 56 23.08 -1.09 3.92
CA ASP A 56 23.62 -0.39 5.07
C ASP A 56 22.53 0.06 6.05
N ALA A 57 21.42 0.59 5.53
CA ALA A 57 20.27 1.02 6.32
C ALA A 57 19.51 -0.16 6.94
N LEU A 58 19.36 -1.26 6.20
CA LEU A 58 18.74 -2.50 6.65
C LEU A 58 19.56 -3.13 7.78
N ALA A 59 20.87 -3.29 7.57
CA ALA A 59 21.78 -3.83 8.58
C ALA A 59 21.78 -3.00 9.87
N ARG A 60 21.87 -1.67 9.77
CA ARG A 60 21.76 -0.77 10.94
C ARG A 60 20.40 -0.84 11.64
N GLY A 61 19.34 -1.12 10.89
CA GLY A 61 17.99 -1.31 11.42
C GLY A 61 17.75 -2.69 12.03
N GLY A 62 18.74 -3.58 12.05
CA GLY A 62 18.60 -4.95 12.55
C GLY A 62 17.75 -5.84 11.63
N PHE A 63 17.54 -5.43 10.39
CA PHE A 63 16.82 -6.23 9.41
C PHE A 63 17.71 -7.35 8.87
N VAL A 64 17.16 -8.55 8.79
CA VAL A 64 17.79 -9.72 8.16
C VAL A 64 16.96 -10.18 6.97
N PRO A 65 17.60 -10.61 5.87
CA PRO A 65 16.88 -11.03 4.68
C PRO A 65 16.12 -12.33 4.98
N ARG A 66 14.89 -12.43 4.49
CA ARG A 66 14.13 -13.68 4.59
C ARG A 66 14.74 -14.75 3.67
N PRO A 67 14.93 -15.98 4.16
CA PRO A 67 15.40 -17.07 3.32
C PRO A 67 14.42 -17.36 2.16
N GLY A 68 14.96 -17.58 0.96
CA GLY A 68 14.20 -18.06 -0.20
C GLY A 68 13.40 -17.00 -0.96
N VAL A 69 13.58 -15.71 -0.66
CA VAL A 69 12.85 -14.60 -1.32
C VAL A 69 13.80 -13.51 -1.85
N SER A 70 14.98 -13.90 -2.32
CA SER A 70 15.92 -13.08 -3.10
C SER A 70 16.02 -11.60 -2.71
N GLY A 71 16.16 -11.28 -1.42
CA GLY A 71 16.47 -9.92 -0.98
C GLY A 71 15.33 -8.90 -1.02
N TRP A 72 14.09 -9.28 -1.35
CA TRP A 72 12.96 -8.33 -1.37
C TRP A 72 12.11 -8.35 -0.09
N GLN A 73 12.33 -9.30 0.82
CA GLN A 73 11.68 -9.30 2.13
C GLN A 73 12.70 -9.41 3.24
N TRP A 74 12.48 -8.62 4.28
CA TRP A 74 13.35 -8.48 5.41
C TRP A 74 12.55 -8.55 6.70
N ASN A 75 13.14 -9.13 7.74
CA ASN A 75 12.53 -9.19 9.06
C ASN A 75 13.41 -8.46 10.06
N ALA A 76 12.79 -7.71 10.97
CA ALA A 76 13.44 -7.20 12.18
C ALA A 76 12.56 -7.50 13.39
N VAL A 77 13.18 -7.66 14.56
CA VAL A 77 12.46 -7.70 15.84
C VAL A 77 12.65 -6.34 16.49
N LEU A 78 11.56 -5.59 16.63
CA LEU A 78 11.55 -4.28 17.29
C LEU A 78 10.74 -4.41 18.58
N GLY A 79 11.41 -4.37 19.74
CA GLY A 79 10.80 -4.74 21.01
C GLY A 79 10.30 -6.19 21.02
N ASP A 80 8.98 -6.38 21.17
CA ASP A 80 8.30 -7.69 21.14
C ASP A 80 7.62 -7.99 19.80
N THR A 81 7.76 -7.11 18.82
CA THR A 81 7.05 -7.18 17.55
C THR A 81 7.98 -7.62 16.42
N LEU A 82 7.60 -8.67 15.70
CA LEU A 82 8.24 -9.06 14.45
C LEU A 82 7.70 -8.16 13.33
N VAL A 83 8.57 -7.29 12.80
CA VAL A 83 8.26 -6.41 11.67
C VAL A 83 8.78 -7.06 10.40
N ARG A 84 7.93 -7.09 9.37
CA ARG A 84 8.34 -7.46 8.01
C ARG A 84 8.43 -6.21 7.15
N LEU A 85 9.50 -6.09 6.38
CA LEU A 85 9.65 -5.06 5.35
C LEU A 85 9.65 -5.73 3.98
N ASP A 86 8.71 -5.33 3.12
CA ASP A 86 8.62 -5.76 1.73
C ASP A 86 9.08 -4.59 0.83
N LEU A 87 10.13 -4.84 0.03
CA LEU A 87 10.67 -3.91 -0.96
C LEU A 87 10.01 -4.21 -2.31
N LEU A 88 9.32 -3.22 -2.89
CA LEU A 88 8.45 -3.40 -4.05
C LEU A 88 8.80 -2.41 -5.16
N CYS A 89 8.54 -2.81 -6.40
CA CYS A 89 8.56 -1.92 -7.56
C CYS A 89 7.43 -2.29 -8.53
N ASP A 90 7.21 -1.46 -9.55
CA ASP A 90 6.20 -1.71 -10.60
C ASP A 90 6.72 -1.26 -11.96
N VAL A 91 7.54 -2.10 -12.59
CA VAL A 91 8.18 -1.87 -13.89
C VAL A 91 7.72 -2.90 -14.93
N LEU A 92 7.75 -2.56 -16.23
CA LEU A 92 7.14 -3.41 -17.27
C LEU A 92 7.96 -4.68 -17.57
N ASP A 93 9.25 -4.68 -17.29
CA ASP A 93 10.15 -5.81 -17.47
C ASP A 93 10.19 -6.71 -16.24
N ASN A 94 10.32 -8.02 -16.43
CA ASN A 94 10.52 -8.98 -15.33
C ASN A 94 9.37 -8.98 -14.28
N VAL A 95 8.14 -8.73 -14.72
CA VAL A 95 6.94 -8.76 -13.85
C VAL A 95 6.85 -10.08 -13.10
N GLY A 96 6.59 -9.99 -11.79
CA GLY A 96 6.49 -11.15 -10.91
C GLY A 96 7.84 -11.68 -10.41
N GLN A 97 8.97 -11.05 -10.77
CA GLN A 97 10.29 -11.43 -10.29
C GLN A 97 10.92 -10.35 -9.39
N PRO A 98 11.75 -10.75 -8.41
CA PRO A 98 12.63 -9.82 -7.71
C PRO A 98 13.66 -9.22 -8.66
N LEU A 99 13.80 -7.89 -8.60
CA LEU A 99 14.79 -7.13 -9.35
C LEU A 99 15.86 -6.62 -8.39
N ALA A 100 17.13 -6.90 -8.70
CA ALA A 100 18.24 -6.30 -7.97
C ALA A 100 18.14 -4.77 -8.06
N LEU A 101 18.28 -4.09 -6.92
CA LEU A 101 18.31 -2.63 -6.90
C LEU A 101 19.70 -2.16 -7.32
N PRO A 102 19.82 -1.20 -8.26
CA PRO A 102 21.09 -0.62 -8.67
C PRO A 102 21.95 -0.20 -7.45
N GLY A 103 23.23 -0.56 -7.44
CA GLY A 103 24.15 -0.25 -6.34
C GLY A 103 24.02 -1.12 -5.08
N ALA A 104 22.87 -1.79 -4.86
CA ALA A 104 22.70 -2.69 -3.73
C ALA A 104 23.37 -4.06 -3.96
N HIS A 105 23.86 -4.67 -2.89
CA HIS A 105 24.47 -5.99 -2.83
C HIS A 105 23.46 -7.10 -2.54
N GLU A 106 22.56 -6.89 -1.57
CA GLU A 106 21.57 -7.90 -1.17
C GLU A 106 20.14 -7.45 -1.43
N ALA A 107 19.84 -6.16 -1.28
CA ALA A 107 18.49 -5.65 -1.46
C ALA A 107 18.00 -5.76 -2.91
N ALA A 108 16.78 -6.27 -3.05
CA ALA A 108 16.04 -6.36 -4.29
C ALA A 108 14.62 -5.84 -4.08
N ALA A 109 13.93 -5.46 -5.16
CA ALA A 109 12.52 -5.10 -5.11
C ALA A 109 11.69 -6.13 -5.89
N GLN A 110 10.61 -6.64 -5.28
CA GLN A 110 9.67 -7.50 -5.99
C GLN A 110 8.89 -6.67 -6.99
N ASN A 111 9.02 -7.01 -8.27
CA ASN A 111 8.24 -6.37 -9.31
C ASN A 111 6.80 -6.90 -9.29
N LEU A 112 5.88 -6.01 -8.91
CA LEU A 112 4.44 -6.24 -8.93
C LEU A 112 3.85 -5.62 -10.20
N ASP A 113 2.64 -6.01 -10.55
CA ASP A 113 1.88 -5.37 -11.62
C ASP A 113 0.72 -4.58 -11.01
N GLY A 114 0.84 -3.25 -10.97
CA GLY A 114 -0.26 -2.35 -10.63
C GLY A 114 -0.09 -1.34 -9.49
N PRO A 115 0.91 -1.39 -8.57
CA PRO A 115 1.01 -0.36 -7.55
C PRO A 115 1.61 0.98 -8.00
N ALA A 116 2.05 1.16 -9.26
CA ALA A 116 2.69 2.38 -9.76
C ALA A 116 1.86 3.66 -9.55
N ALA A 117 0.53 3.56 -9.58
CA ALA A 117 -0.35 4.68 -9.25
C ALA A 117 -0.12 5.23 -7.84
N ALA A 118 0.42 4.42 -6.92
CA ALA A 118 0.71 4.83 -5.56
C ALA A 118 1.91 5.79 -5.44
N LEU A 119 2.77 5.86 -6.47
CA LEU A 119 3.86 6.85 -6.58
C LEU A 119 3.33 8.25 -6.89
N GLN A 120 2.07 8.36 -7.33
CA GLN A 120 1.45 9.62 -7.71
C GLN A 120 0.76 10.26 -6.50
N GLN A 121 0.79 11.59 -6.45
CA GLN A 121 0.08 12.39 -5.42
C GLN A 121 0.35 11.92 -3.98
N THR A 122 1.64 11.71 -3.67
CA THR A 122 2.10 11.28 -2.35
C THR A 122 1.86 12.34 -1.29
N ILE A 123 1.81 11.89 -0.04
CA ILE A 123 1.62 12.72 1.14
C ILE A 123 2.81 12.53 2.07
N ASP A 124 3.57 13.59 2.29
CA ASP A 124 4.66 13.58 3.26
C ASP A 124 4.09 13.59 4.67
N ARG A 125 4.58 12.67 5.51
CA ARG A 125 4.17 12.56 6.91
C ARG A 125 5.39 12.57 7.81
N THR A 126 5.40 13.52 8.74
CA THR A 126 6.37 13.57 9.84
C THR A 126 5.83 12.74 11.00
N LEU A 127 6.53 11.65 11.33
CA LEU A 127 6.18 10.71 12.39
C LEU A 127 7.21 10.80 13.52
N PRO A 128 6.78 10.88 14.80
CA PRO A 128 7.71 10.84 15.91
C PRO A 128 8.36 9.46 16.01
N VAL A 129 9.67 9.41 16.29
CA VAL A 129 10.36 8.16 16.57
C VAL A 129 10.13 7.78 18.04
N PRO A 130 9.56 6.60 18.34
CA PRO A 130 9.30 6.19 19.72
C PRO A 130 10.56 6.20 20.60
N LEU A 131 10.41 6.58 21.86
CA LEU A 131 11.53 6.57 22.82
C LEU A 131 12.16 5.18 22.99
N SER A 132 11.39 4.10 22.80
CA SER A 132 11.92 2.73 22.79
C SER A 132 12.94 2.54 21.67
N VAL A 133 12.58 2.91 20.44
CA VAL A 133 13.48 2.85 19.28
C VAL A 133 14.72 3.71 19.51
N ARG A 134 14.56 4.92 20.06
CA ARG A 134 15.70 5.82 20.33
C ARG A 134 16.60 5.35 21.48
N ARG A 135 16.14 4.43 22.34
CA ARG A 135 17.01 3.78 23.34
C ARG A 135 17.86 2.68 22.73
N GLU A 136 17.32 1.99 21.74
CA GLU A 136 18.02 0.94 20.98
C GLU A 136 18.95 1.53 19.91
N ILE A 137 18.56 2.67 19.33
CA ILE A 137 19.28 3.41 18.28
C ILE A 137 19.44 4.87 18.76
N PRO A 138 20.45 5.18 19.61
CA PRO A 138 20.63 6.51 20.21
C PRO A 138 20.75 7.67 19.20
N GLU A 139 21.25 7.38 18.00
CA GLU A 139 21.40 8.32 16.90
C GLU A 139 20.08 8.61 16.14
N ALA A 140 19.01 7.87 16.42
CA ALA A 140 17.73 8.08 15.75
C ALA A 140 17.14 9.49 16.06
N PRO A 141 16.62 10.21 15.05
CA PRO A 141 16.10 11.55 15.20
C PRO A 141 14.84 11.54 16.07
N GLN A 142 14.39 12.73 16.45
CA GLN A 142 13.12 12.89 17.17
C GLN A 142 11.92 12.51 16.31
N GLU A 143 12.01 12.79 15.02
CA GLU A 143 10.97 12.58 14.03
C GLU A 143 11.59 12.21 12.68
N VAL A 144 10.81 11.53 11.85
CA VAL A 144 11.16 11.15 10.48
C VAL A 144 10.05 11.59 9.54
N THR A 145 10.42 12.21 8.41
CA THR A 145 9.48 12.47 7.32
C THR A 145 9.54 11.31 6.32
N ILE A 146 8.39 10.76 5.95
CA ILE A 146 8.27 9.65 5.01
C ILE A 146 7.12 9.93 4.05
N ARG A 147 7.27 9.57 2.77
CA ARG A 147 6.18 9.65 1.78
C ARG A 147 5.21 8.50 1.96
N PHE A 148 3.93 8.80 2.10
CA PHE A 148 2.84 7.84 2.03
C PHE A 148 2.06 8.00 0.73
N THR A 149 1.40 6.95 0.27
CA THR A 149 0.56 7.08 -0.93
C THR A 149 -0.69 7.93 -0.66
N GLY A 150 -1.10 8.69 -1.67
CA GLY A 150 -2.36 9.45 -1.64
C GLY A 150 -3.59 8.54 -1.78
N LEU A 151 -4.77 9.12 -1.56
CA LEU A 151 -6.04 8.37 -1.59
C LEU A 151 -6.29 7.64 -2.92
N GLY A 152 -6.11 8.33 -4.05
CA GLY A 152 -6.37 7.75 -5.37
C GLY A 152 -5.35 6.66 -5.74
N GLY A 153 -4.06 6.91 -5.49
CA GLY A 153 -2.98 5.94 -5.66
C GLY A 153 -3.17 4.68 -4.81
N TYR A 154 -3.58 4.83 -3.54
CA TYR A 154 -3.92 3.72 -2.67
C TYR A 154 -5.06 2.86 -3.22
N ILE A 155 -6.17 3.49 -3.62
CA ILE A 155 -7.35 2.78 -4.16
C ILE A 155 -6.97 2.03 -5.44
N ALA A 156 -6.23 2.66 -6.35
CA ALA A 156 -5.74 2.04 -7.58
C ALA A 156 -4.85 0.83 -7.30
N ALA A 157 -3.86 0.97 -6.43
CA ALA A 157 -2.95 -0.11 -6.06
C ALA A 157 -3.68 -1.29 -5.40
N LYS A 158 -4.66 -1.01 -4.52
CA LYS A 158 -5.47 -2.07 -3.88
C LYS A 158 -6.43 -2.74 -4.86
N ALA A 159 -7.00 -2.00 -5.81
CA ALA A 159 -7.80 -2.59 -6.87
C ALA A 159 -6.98 -3.54 -7.74
N ALA A 160 -5.78 -3.15 -8.17
CA ALA A 160 -4.88 -4.04 -8.92
C ALA A 160 -4.50 -5.28 -8.10
N ALA A 161 -4.12 -5.11 -6.83
CA ALA A 161 -3.80 -6.22 -5.94
C ALA A 161 -4.98 -7.20 -5.74
N MET A 162 -6.19 -6.67 -5.58
CA MET A 162 -7.42 -7.46 -5.47
C MET A 162 -7.66 -8.31 -6.73
N LEU A 163 -7.48 -7.73 -7.92
CA LEU A 163 -7.68 -8.45 -9.18
C LEU A 163 -6.61 -9.52 -9.42
N ALA A 164 -5.36 -9.23 -9.08
CA ALA A 164 -4.22 -10.12 -9.30
C ALA A 164 -4.18 -11.29 -8.31
N ARG A 165 -4.38 -11.03 -7.01
CA ARG A 165 -4.16 -12.03 -5.94
C ARG A 165 -5.43 -12.60 -5.37
N ARG A 166 -6.53 -11.84 -5.41
CA ARG A 166 -7.85 -12.18 -4.85
C ARG A 166 -7.78 -12.68 -3.40
N LYS A 167 -6.87 -12.12 -2.57
CA LYS A 167 -6.84 -12.46 -1.14
C LYS A 167 -8.00 -11.73 -0.44
N PRO A 168 -8.62 -12.34 0.58
CA PRO A 168 -9.71 -11.70 1.34
C PRO A 168 -9.41 -10.25 1.76
N LYS A 169 -8.20 -10.02 2.28
CA LYS A 169 -7.74 -8.72 2.74
C LYS A 169 -7.73 -7.63 1.68
N ASP A 170 -7.58 -7.97 0.40
CA ASP A 170 -7.47 -6.98 -0.66
C ASP A 170 -8.82 -6.26 -0.88
N SER A 171 -9.93 -7.01 -0.89
CA SER A 171 -11.28 -6.41 -0.97
C SER A 171 -11.65 -5.60 0.26
N TYR A 172 -11.21 -6.06 1.45
CA TYR A 172 -11.41 -5.32 2.69
C TYR A 172 -10.66 -3.98 2.67
N ASP A 173 -9.34 -4.01 2.42
CA ASP A 173 -8.48 -2.83 2.40
C ASP A 173 -8.95 -1.77 1.39
N LEU A 174 -9.40 -2.21 0.22
CA LEU A 174 -9.94 -1.35 -0.84
C LEU A 174 -11.23 -0.69 -0.38
N MET A 175 -12.22 -1.49 0.05
CA MET A 175 -13.55 -0.98 0.35
C MET A 175 -13.57 -0.16 1.64
N PHE A 176 -12.78 -0.55 2.65
CA PHE A 176 -12.63 0.18 3.91
C PHE A 176 -12.24 1.65 3.66
N VAL A 177 -11.18 1.88 2.90
CA VAL A 177 -10.74 3.25 2.58
C VAL A 177 -11.74 3.95 1.66
N ALA A 178 -12.32 3.25 0.69
CA ALA A 178 -13.32 3.85 -0.20
C ALA A 178 -14.57 4.36 0.56
N LEU A 179 -15.01 3.64 1.60
CA LEU A 179 -16.16 4.04 2.42
C LEU A 179 -15.81 5.10 3.45
N TYR A 180 -14.71 4.91 4.17
CA TYR A 180 -14.46 5.62 5.44
C TYR A 180 -13.41 6.73 5.36
N ASN A 181 -12.89 7.03 4.16
CA ASN A 181 -12.06 8.22 3.97
C ASN A 181 -12.83 9.52 4.26
N PRO A 182 -12.14 10.63 4.60
CA PRO A 182 -12.77 11.93 4.72
C PRO A 182 -13.44 12.37 3.40
N GLY A 183 -14.76 12.32 3.37
CA GLY A 183 -15.57 12.61 2.19
C GLY A 183 -16.16 11.37 1.50
N GLY A 184 -15.87 10.18 2.02
CA GLY A 184 -16.45 8.90 1.63
C GLY A 184 -16.29 8.56 0.15
N VAL A 185 -17.25 7.81 -0.37
CA VAL A 185 -17.24 7.33 -1.77
C VAL A 185 -17.04 8.46 -2.79
N PRO A 186 -17.69 9.64 -2.69
CA PRO A 186 -17.46 10.71 -3.65
C PRO A 186 -16.03 11.24 -3.70
N ALA A 187 -15.39 11.41 -2.54
CA ALA A 187 -14.00 11.86 -2.47
C ALA A 187 -13.05 10.79 -3.02
N ALA A 188 -13.30 9.51 -2.72
CA ALA A 188 -12.55 8.38 -3.22
C ALA A 188 -12.61 8.26 -4.76
N ALA A 189 -13.80 8.35 -5.36
CA ALA A 189 -13.97 8.30 -6.81
C ALA A 189 -13.24 9.46 -7.51
N ARG A 190 -13.40 10.69 -6.98
CA ARG A 190 -12.70 11.87 -7.51
C ARG A 190 -11.19 11.76 -7.37
N ALA A 191 -10.68 11.19 -6.28
CA ALA A 191 -9.26 10.98 -6.10
C ALA A 191 -8.69 10.03 -7.16
N VAL A 192 -9.41 8.95 -7.50
CA VAL A 192 -9.02 8.04 -8.59
C VAL A 192 -9.04 8.75 -9.95
N LEU A 193 -10.07 9.54 -10.25
CA LEU A 193 -10.16 10.31 -11.50
C LEU A 193 -9.01 11.31 -11.65
N ASN A 194 -8.57 11.88 -10.54
CA ASN A 194 -7.44 12.80 -10.51
C ASN A 194 -6.07 12.11 -10.42
N THR A 195 -6.03 10.77 -10.32
CA THR A 195 -4.76 10.04 -10.24
C THR A 195 -4.22 9.85 -11.66
N PRO A 196 -3.06 10.43 -12.00
CA PRO A 196 -2.48 10.25 -13.32
C PRO A 196 -2.05 8.80 -13.52
N SER A 197 -2.08 8.34 -14.77
CA SER A 197 -1.44 7.09 -15.14
C SER A 197 0.07 7.24 -14.95
N ALA A 198 0.68 6.26 -14.28
CA ALA A 198 2.12 6.13 -14.33
C ALA A 198 2.56 5.87 -15.77
N GLU A 199 3.80 6.25 -16.10
CA GLU A 199 4.32 6.12 -17.44
C GLU A 199 4.21 4.67 -17.93
N TYR A 200 3.72 4.50 -19.16
CA TYR A 200 3.50 3.20 -19.81
C TYR A 200 2.56 2.22 -19.08
N ARG A 201 1.83 2.68 -18.06
CA ARG A 201 0.80 1.88 -17.38
C ARG A 201 -0.59 2.17 -17.91
N PRO A 202 -1.50 1.17 -17.88
CA PRO A 202 -2.91 1.41 -18.12
C PRO A 202 -3.46 2.44 -17.13
N GLU A 203 -4.55 3.10 -17.53
CA GLU A 203 -5.21 4.06 -16.66
C GLU A 203 -5.68 3.39 -15.36
N PRO A 204 -5.35 3.95 -14.18
CA PRO A 204 -5.72 3.39 -12.88
C PRO A 204 -7.20 3.04 -12.76
N ARG A 205 -8.07 3.82 -13.41
CA ARG A 205 -9.53 3.63 -13.41
C ARG A 205 -9.96 2.24 -13.86
N ILE A 206 -9.25 1.61 -14.80
CA ILE A 206 -9.67 0.32 -15.39
C ILE A 206 -9.67 -0.77 -14.31
N ALA A 207 -8.60 -0.85 -13.52
CA ALA A 207 -8.51 -1.80 -12.43
C ALA A 207 -9.52 -1.48 -11.33
N VAL A 208 -9.71 -0.20 -11.02
CA VAL A 208 -10.69 0.24 -10.01
C VAL A 208 -12.12 -0.12 -10.42
N GLU A 209 -12.52 0.12 -11.67
CA GLU A 209 -13.85 -0.25 -12.16
C GLU A 209 -14.11 -1.75 -12.09
N ALA A 210 -13.12 -2.56 -12.48
CA ALA A 210 -13.24 -4.01 -12.39
C ALA A 210 -13.35 -4.49 -10.94
N ALA A 211 -12.53 -3.96 -10.02
CA ALA A 211 -12.59 -4.31 -8.60
C ALA A 211 -13.91 -3.87 -7.94
N MET A 212 -14.36 -2.64 -8.22
CA MET A 212 -15.65 -2.11 -7.71
C MET A 212 -16.83 -2.88 -8.28
N SER A 213 -16.75 -3.36 -9.52
CA SER A 213 -17.79 -4.23 -10.10
C SER A 213 -17.93 -5.54 -9.33
N LEU A 214 -16.84 -6.13 -8.84
CA LEU A 214 -16.89 -7.32 -7.98
C LEU A 214 -17.49 -7.01 -6.60
N LEU A 215 -17.16 -5.86 -6.02
CA LEU A 215 -17.71 -5.39 -4.73
C LEU A 215 -19.19 -4.99 -4.83
N SER A 216 -19.67 -4.60 -6.02
CA SER A 216 -21.06 -4.20 -6.24
C SER A 216 -22.08 -5.32 -6.02
N GLN A 217 -21.63 -6.57 -6.00
CA GLN A 217 -22.49 -7.75 -5.81
C GLN A 217 -22.57 -8.08 -4.32
N PRO A 218 -23.72 -7.85 -3.64
CA PRO A 218 -23.84 -8.08 -2.20
C PRO A 218 -23.64 -9.55 -1.84
N ASP A 219 -24.11 -10.47 -2.70
CA ASP A 219 -23.93 -11.91 -2.53
C ASP A 219 -22.54 -12.41 -2.99
N GLY A 220 -21.70 -11.52 -3.51
CA GLY A 220 -20.36 -11.82 -3.99
C GLY A 220 -19.36 -12.13 -2.88
N LEU A 221 -18.27 -12.80 -3.27
CA LEU A 221 -17.16 -13.11 -2.37
C LEU A 221 -16.48 -11.84 -1.83
N ALA A 222 -16.29 -10.83 -2.68
CA ALA A 222 -15.62 -9.58 -2.30
C ALA A 222 -16.37 -8.83 -1.18
N ALA A 223 -17.68 -8.63 -1.34
CA ALA A 223 -18.52 -8.03 -0.30
C ALA A 223 -18.51 -8.86 0.99
N GLY A 224 -18.55 -10.21 0.87
CA GLY A 224 -18.44 -11.10 2.03
C GLY A 224 -17.09 -11.02 2.75
N HIS A 225 -15.97 -10.88 2.02
CA HIS A 225 -14.64 -10.71 2.63
C HIS A 225 -14.54 -9.39 3.39
N PHE A 226 -15.04 -8.30 2.81
CA PHE A 226 -15.15 -7.02 3.52
C PHE A 226 -15.94 -7.17 4.82
N ALA A 227 -17.17 -7.69 4.75
CA ALA A 227 -18.05 -7.80 5.91
C ALA A 227 -17.45 -8.64 7.05
N ARG A 228 -16.90 -9.82 6.73
CA ARG A 228 -16.26 -10.67 7.75
C ARG A 228 -15.05 -10.01 8.38
N GLN A 229 -14.28 -9.22 7.63
CA GLN A 229 -13.13 -8.52 8.17
C GLN A 229 -13.51 -7.29 8.99
N MET A 230 -14.58 -6.57 8.64
CA MET A 230 -15.16 -5.54 9.51
C MET A 230 -15.58 -6.12 10.86
N GLN A 231 -16.26 -7.27 10.87
CA GLN A 231 -16.63 -7.95 12.11
C GLN A 231 -15.41 -8.42 12.91
N GLN A 232 -14.38 -8.94 12.24
CA GLN A 232 -13.11 -9.27 12.89
C GLN A 232 -12.42 -8.04 13.50
N ALA A 233 -12.63 -6.86 12.91
CA ALA A 233 -12.12 -5.59 13.41
C ALA A 233 -12.91 -5.04 14.61
N GLY A 234 -14.02 -5.70 14.98
CA GLY A 234 -14.87 -5.32 16.10
C GLY A 234 -16.10 -4.49 15.73
N ASP A 235 -16.44 -4.40 14.44
CA ASP A 235 -17.72 -3.84 14.00
C ASP A 235 -18.88 -4.75 14.45
N ASP A 236 -19.91 -4.16 15.06
CA ASP A 236 -21.05 -4.87 15.63
C ASP A 236 -22.23 -5.03 14.66
N GLU A 237 -22.12 -4.48 13.45
CA GLU A 237 -23.12 -4.65 12.41
C GLU A 237 -23.19 -6.11 11.90
N GLY A 238 -24.40 -6.50 11.47
CA GLY A 238 -24.64 -7.82 10.88
C GLY A 238 -23.92 -7.97 9.53
N GLU A 239 -23.45 -9.19 9.23
CA GLU A 239 -22.72 -9.47 7.98
C GLU A 239 -23.51 -9.01 6.74
N ASP A 240 -24.83 -9.25 6.71
CA ASP A 240 -25.69 -8.82 5.60
C ASP A 240 -25.73 -7.29 5.43
N ALA A 241 -25.74 -6.52 6.52
CA ALA A 241 -25.72 -5.06 6.47
C ALA A 241 -24.38 -4.57 5.89
N LEU A 242 -23.26 -5.06 6.41
CA LEU A 242 -21.92 -4.72 5.93
C LEU A 242 -21.71 -5.11 4.45
N ARG A 243 -22.29 -6.23 3.99
CA ARG A 243 -22.29 -6.61 2.57
C ARG A 243 -23.09 -5.63 1.71
N GLN A 244 -24.24 -5.17 2.19
CA GLN A 244 -25.03 -4.15 1.51
C GLN A 244 -24.29 -2.81 1.45
N ASP A 245 -23.64 -2.40 2.53
CA ASP A 245 -22.86 -1.17 2.57
C ASP A 245 -21.71 -1.17 1.55
N ALA A 246 -20.96 -2.26 1.48
CA ALA A 246 -19.94 -2.44 0.44
C ALA A 246 -20.54 -2.37 -0.97
N SER A 247 -21.64 -3.09 -1.21
CA SER A 247 -22.30 -3.11 -2.52
C SER A 247 -22.86 -1.75 -2.95
N ILE A 248 -23.54 -1.04 -2.05
CA ILE A 248 -24.11 0.28 -2.29
C ILE A 248 -22.98 1.28 -2.52
N GLY A 249 -21.95 1.26 -1.69
CA GLY A 249 -20.77 2.11 -1.84
C GLY A 249 -20.08 1.88 -3.18
N ALA A 250 -19.85 0.64 -3.57
CA ALA A 250 -19.20 0.29 -4.83
C ALA A 250 -20.05 0.68 -6.06
N ARG A 251 -21.38 0.51 -6.01
CA ARG A 251 -22.28 0.98 -7.08
C ARG A 251 -22.22 2.49 -7.24
N LYS A 252 -22.31 3.23 -6.13
CA LYS A 252 -22.17 4.69 -6.14
C LYS A 252 -20.80 5.13 -6.65
N PHE A 253 -19.73 4.41 -6.31
CA PHE A 253 -18.39 4.67 -6.82
C PHE A 253 -18.35 4.56 -8.35
N LEU A 254 -18.90 3.46 -8.89
CA LEU A 254 -18.95 3.21 -10.34
C LEU A 254 -19.79 4.25 -11.09
N GLU A 255 -20.91 4.70 -10.50
CA GLU A 255 -21.73 5.76 -11.07
C GLU A 255 -20.92 7.06 -11.22
N LEU A 256 -20.13 7.42 -10.20
CA LEU A 256 -19.31 8.61 -10.21
C LEU A 256 -18.13 8.52 -11.19
N LEU A 257 -17.48 7.36 -11.31
CA LEU A 257 -16.39 7.16 -12.27
C LEU A 257 -16.84 7.30 -13.73
N ARG A 258 -18.12 7.02 -14.02
CA ARG A 258 -18.68 7.04 -15.38
C ARG A 258 -19.34 8.38 -15.75
N ALA A 259 -19.43 9.30 -14.79
CA ALA A 259 -20.09 10.59 -14.98
C ALA A 259 -19.16 11.68 -15.53
N ASP A 260 -17.84 11.45 -15.50
CA ASP A 260 -16.78 12.28 -16.10
C ASP A 260 -16.26 11.66 -17.41
#